data_AF-A0A9D5MSE4-F1
#
_entry.id   AF-A0A9D5MSE4-F1
#
_cell.length_a   1.000
_cell.length_b   1.000
_cell.length_c   1.000
_cell.angle_alpha   90.00
_cell.angle_beta   90.00
_cell.angle_gamma   90.00
#
_symmetry.space_group_name_H-M   'P 1'
#
loop_
_entity.id
_entity.type
_entity.pdbx_description
1 polymer ?
#
loop_
_entity_poly.entity_id
_entity_poly.type
_entity_poly.pdbx_seq_one_letter_code
_entity_poly.pdbx_strand_id
1 'polypeptide(L)'
;MKKHKYTLLEKGLACILLLTIFLFSVDVTSLNIRAMNHSIEDFIIENSMSNKLTETIDIPEAEKDIIFRGNSFIDLEEGEGNSFIDLEEITDPYILSQYEAITEGLPVNTEILWNLKIIGADAQDVHSQVQEKVKVAIIDSGVDYLDNIDVKESINLIPDTEVSPLFEDYTGHGTAIASIIAASYDNVYSSVKGVNPNIELYSARVLDENNQAPLSRVLDGINWAIEKDVDIISISFGSEEYSEALKTAIDTAVARGILIIASAGNGGADGLVEYPAAFENVVAVGAVDSQGNISEMTPMGKELDVFAPGVAIRATGFAGEDVIVNGTSMAVPHVVGVSSLIWQKDLS
;
A
#
# COMPACT_ATOMS: atom_id res chain seq x y z
N MET A 1 12.01 -8.99 -25.48
CA MET A 1 11.89 -7.55 -25.20
C MET A 1 12.39 -7.32 -23.79
N LYS A 2 13.39 -6.46 -23.60
CA LYS A 2 13.96 -6.19 -22.27
C LYS A 2 13.00 -5.24 -21.53
N LYS A 3 12.46 -5.68 -20.39
CA LYS A 3 11.78 -4.80 -19.42
C LYS A 3 12.71 -3.61 -19.15
N HIS A 4 12.26 -2.39 -19.44
CA HIS A 4 12.99 -1.19 -19.05
C HIS A 4 12.86 -1.07 -17.53
N LYS A 5 13.96 -1.27 -16.79
CA LYS A 5 13.97 -1.18 -15.33
C LYS A 5 14.35 0.26 -14.97
N TYR A 6 13.46 0.92 -14.26
CA TYR A 6 13.58 2.32 -13.89
C TYR A 6 14.80 2.55 -12.97
N THR A 7 15.57 3.59 -13.23
CA THR A 7 16.70 4.01 -12.37
C THR A 7 16.31 5.19 -11.49
N LEU A 8 17.07 5.45 -10.41
CA LEU A 8 16.84 6.56 -9.46
C LEU A 8 16.58 7.95 -10.09
N LEU A 9 17.01 8.20 -11.33
CA LEU A 9 16.74 9.44 -12.05
C LEU A 9 15.25 9.63 -12.42
N GLU A 10 14.52 8.52 -12.59
CA GLU A 10 13.09 8.51 -12.92
C GLU A 10 12.20 8.58 -11.67
N LYS A 11 12.73 8.33 -10.47
CA LYS A 11 12.03 8.63 -9.19
C LYS A 11 11.77 10.13 -9.04
N GLY A 12 12.72 10.97 -9.45
CA GLY A 12 12.53 12.41 -9.51
C GLY A 12 11.40 12.79 -10.46
N LEU A 13 11.28 12.11 -11.61
CA LEU A 13 10.22 12.36 -12.58
C LEU A 13 8.86 11.79 -12.15
N ALA A 14 8.81 10.62 -11.51
CA ALA A 14 7.58 10.02 -10.99
C ALA A 14 7.04 10.80 -9.78
N CYS A 15 7.91 11.24 -8.86
CA CYS A 15 7.53 12.17 -7.80
C CYS A 15 7.10 13.53 -8.37
N ILE A 16 7.76 14.06 -9.40
CA ILE A 16 7.28 15.28 -10.10
C ILE A 16 5.94 15.03 -10.78
N LEU A 17 5.72 13.88 -11.43
CA LEU A 17 4.47 13.49 -12.09
C LEU A 17 3.33 13.36 -11.08
N LEU A 18 3.59 12.69 -9.95
CA LEU A 18 2.68 12.61 -8.80
C LEU A 18 2.40 14.02 -8.26
N LEU A 19 3.42 14.84 -8.01
CA LEU A 19 3.22 16.24 -7.60
C LEU A 19 2.42 17.05 -8.63
N THR A 20 2.59 16.80 -9.94
CA THR A 20 1.83 17.52 -10.99
C THR A 20 0.38 17.05 -11.05
N ILE A 21 0.12 15.77 -10.82
CA ILE A 21 -1.24 15.22 -10.69
C ILE A 21 -1.92 15.81 -9.44
N PHE A 22 -1.21 15.83 -8.31
CA PHE A 22 -1.70 16.35 -7.02
C PHE A 22 -1.89 17.88 -6.99
N LEU A 23 -1.02 18.66 -7.64
CA LEU A 23 -1.11 20.13 -7.62
C LEU A 23 -2.01 20.72 -8.71
N PHE A 24 -2.27 20.00 -9.81
CA PHE A 24 -2.98 20.55 -10.97
C PHE A 24 -4.25 19.80 -11.37
N SER A 25 -4.69 18.79 -10.60
CA SER A 25 -5.88 17.97 -10.92
C SER A 25 -5.84 17.43 -12.36
N VAL A 26 -4.65 16.99 -12.80
CA VAL A 26 -4.47 16.48 -14.15
C VAL A 26 -5.03 15.07 -14.21
N ASP A 27 -6.02 14.87 -15.08
CA ASP A 27 -6.58 13.56 -15.38
C ASP A 27 -5.45 12.63 -15.87
N VAL A 28 -5.19 11.57 -15.09
CA VAL A 28 -4.14 10.59 -15.36
C VAL A 28 -4.33 9.98 -16.76
N THR A 29 -5.55 9.89 -17.28
CA THR A 29 -5.89 9.36 -18.62
C THR A 29 -5.28 10.18 -19.77
N SER A 30 -4.90 11.44 -19.53
CA SER A 30 -4.48 12.38 -20.57
C SER A 30 -2.96 12.51 -20.81
N LEU A 31 -2.12 11.83 -20.03
CA LEU A 31 -0.66 11.93 -20.16
C LEU A 31 -0.13 11.18 -21.41
N ASN A 32 0.58 11.91 -22.27
CA ASN A 32 1.24 11.40 -23.47
C ASN A 32 2.78 11.41 -23.26
N ILE A 33 3.36 10.28 -22.87
CA ILE A 33 4.79 10.15 -22.56
C ILE A 33 5.52 9.69 -23.83
N ARG A 34 5.96 10.62 -24.68
CA ARG A 34 6.65 10.28 -25.95
C ARG A 34 8.00 10.97 -26.16
N ALA A 35 8.72 11.31 -25.11
CA ALA A 35 9.98 12.05 -25.28
C ALA A 35 11.04 11.71 -24.23
N MET A 36 11.53 10.48 -24.17
CA MET A 36 12.77 10.18 -23.43
C MET A 36 13.58 9.12 -24.18
N ASN A 37 14.40 9.55 -25.14
CA ASN A 37 15.30 8.65 -25.87
C ASN A 37 16.63 9.36 -26.16
N HIS A 38 17.63 9.13 -25.30
CA HIS A 38 19.08 9.05 -25.61
C HIS A 38 19.90 9.16 -24.31
N SER A 39 20.33 8.01 -23.74
CA SER A 39 21.63 7.79 -23.07
C SER A 39 21.76 6.45 -22.30
N ILE A 40 20.86 5.47 -22.50
CA ILE A 40 20.78 4.25 -21.66
C ILE A 40 21.74 3.12 -22.13
N GLU A 41 22.27 3.18 -23.34
CA GLU A 41 23.03 2.06 -23.94
C GLU A 41 24.37 1.76 -23.27
N ASP A 42 24.98 2.73 -22.57
CA ASP A 42 26.34 2.56 -22.02
C ASP A 42 26.40 1.90 -20.62
N PHE A 43 25.27 1.73 -19.91
CA PHE A 43 25.25 1.16 -18.55
C PHE A 43 24.77 -0.31 -18.48
N ILE A 44 24.12 -0.81 -19.54
CA ILE A 44 23.46 -2.13 -19.56
C ILE A 44 24.45 -3.30 -19.70
N ILE A 45 25.75 -3.06 -19.91
CA ILE A 45 26.72 -4.12 -20.19
C ILE A 45 27.33 -4.77 -18.93
N GLU A 46 27.25 -4.17 -17.74
CA GLU A 46 27.95 -4.74 -16.55
C GLU A 46 27.12 -5.57 -15.58
N ASN A 47 25.78 -5.59 -15.65
CA ASN A 47 24.95 -6.31 -14.66
C ASN A 47 24.17 -7.53 -15.18
N SER A 48 24.50 -8.05 -16.37
CA SER A 48 23.98 -9.36 -16.80
C SER A 48 24.90 -10.50 -16.33
N MET A 49 24.95 -10.74 -15.03
CA MET A 49 25.47 -12.00 -14.51
C MET A 49 24.44 -12.59 -13.55
N SER A 50 23.86 -13.69 -14.00
CA SER A 50 23.09 -14.63 -13.21
C SER A 50 23.76 -14.87 -11.86
N ASN A 51 23.04 -14.63 -10.78
CA ASN A 51 23.17 -15.42 -9.57
C ASN A 51 21.83 -15.39 -8.82
N LYS A 52 21.21 -16.58 -8.75
CA LYS A 52 20.33 -16.94 -7.64
C LYS A 52 21.17 -16.78 -6.37
N LEU A 53 21.02 -15.65 -5.68
CA LEU A 53 21.51 -15.46 -4.32
C LEU A 53 20.32 -14.99 -3.51
N THR A 54 19.62 -15.96 -2.96
CA THR A 54 19.04 -15.87 -1.62
C THR A 54 20.22 -15.95 -0.65
N GLU A 55 21.02 -14.89 -0.57
CA GLU A 55 21.89 -14.75 0.60
C GLU A 55 20.96 -14.44 1.76
N THR A 56 20.90 -15.37 2.70
CA THR A 56 20.21 -15.14 3.97
C THR A 56 20.84 -13.92 4.61
N ILE A 57 20.08 -12.84 4.75
CA ILE A 57 20.55 -11.63 5.41
C ILE A 57 20.79 -12.00 6.87
N ASP A 58 22.05 -11.87 7.31
CA ASP A 58 22.39 -12.10 8.71
C ASP A 58 21.81 -10.96 9.55
N ILE A 59 20.95 -11.30 10.52
CA ILE A 59 20.32 -10.32 11.40
C ILE A 59 21.23 -10.14 12.61
N PRO A 60 21.83 -8.94 12.81
CA PRO A 60 22.63 -8.67 13.98
C PRO A 60 21.88 -8.99 15.27
N GLU A 61 22.56 -9.50 16.30
CA GLU A 61 21.91 -9.88 17.57
C GLU A 61 21.08 -8.74 18.17
N ALA A 62 21.54 -7.50 18.02
CA ALA A 62 20.85 -6.30 18.51
C ALA A 62 19.55 -5.98 17.76
N GLU A 63 19.32 -6.54 16.58
CA GLU A 63 18.14 -6.27 15.74
C GLU A 63 17.08 -7.37 15.86
N LYS A 64 17.38 -8.50 16.53
CA LYS A 64 16.48 -9.66 16.61
C LYS A 64 15.19 -9.40 17.38
N ASP A 65 15.22 -8.43 18.29
CA ASP A 65 14.08 -8.07 19.13
C ASP A 65 13.23 -6.94 18.51
N ILE A 66 13.61 -6.41 17.34
CA ILE A 66 12.83 -5.37 16.65
C ILE A 66 11.48 -5.94 16.21
N ILE A 67 10.42 -5.25 16.64
CA ILE A 67 9.02 -5.55 16.30
C ILE A 67 8.44 -4.44 15.44
N PHE A 68 7.74 -4.85 14.39
CA PHE A 68 6.92 -4.02 13.52
C PHE A 68 5.46 -4.09 13.95
N ARG A 69 4.74 -2.98 13.80
CA ARG A 69 3.35 -2.83 14.26
C ARG A 69 2.49 -2.22 13.16
N GLY A 70 1.39 -2.90 12.84
CA GLY A 70 0.28 -2.35 12.06
C GLY A 70 -0.85 -1.88 12.99
N ASN A 71 -1.78 -1.08 12.47
CA ASN A 71 -2.97 -0.70 13.23
C ASN A 71 -3.95 -1.88 13.31
N SER A 72 -4.52 -2.20 14.47
CA SER A 72 -5.55 -3.25 14.62
C SER A 72 -6.93 -2.71 14.26
N PHE A 73 -7.80 -3.46 13.56
CA PHE A 73 -9.24 -3.10 13.32
C PHE A 73 -10.17 -3.60 14.42
N ILE A 74 -9.78 -4.67 15.11
CA ILE A 74 -10.61 -5.38 16.06
C ILE A 74 -9.94 -5.26 17.43
N ASP A 75 -10.50 -4.42 18.29
CA ASP A 75 -10.07 -4.31 19.69
C ASP A 75 -10.85 -5.34 20.51
N LEU A 76 -10.23 -6.49 20.80
CA LEU A 76 -10.90 -7.58 21.52
C LEU A 76 -10.83 -7.47 23.05
N GLU A 77 -10.07 -6.56 23.65
CA GLU A 77 -10.21 -6.23 25.09
C GLU A 77 -9.33 -5.03 25.53
N GLU A 78 -10.00 -4.05 26.16
CA GLU A 78 -9.48 -2.99 27.04
C GLU A 78 -8.41 -2.01 26.49
N GLY A 79 -8.88 -1.02 25.72
CA GLY A 79 -8.67 0.39 26.07
C GLY A 79 -7.30 0.97 25.73
N GLU A 80 -7.01 1.14 24.45
CA GLU A 80 -6.39 2.33 23.84
C GLU A 80 -6.24 2.07 22.32
N GLY A 81 -7.11 2.68 21.51
CA GLY A 81 -7.02 2.66 20.04
C GLY A 81 -8.21 2.03 19.31
N ASN A 82 -9.41 2.59 19.48
CA ASN A 82 -10.58 2.21 18.68
C ASN A 82 -10.32 2.54 17.19
N SER A 83 -10.22 1.52 16.36
CA SER A 83 -10.10 1.61 14.89
C SER A 83 -11.44 1.43 14.17
N PHE A 84 -12.49 1.04 14.90
CA PHE A 84 -13.85 1.43 14.56
C PHE A 84 -14.05 2.85 15.08
N ILE A 85 -14.28 3.81 14.18
CA ILE A 85 -14.50 5.19 14.59
C ILE A 85 -15.80 5.23 15.41
N ASP A 86 -15.70 5.56 16.70
CA ASP A 86 -16.87 5.96 17.48
C ASP A 86 -17.49 7.18 16.78
N LEU A 87 -18.80 7.16 16.53
CA LEU A 87 -19.50 8.22 15.79
C LEU A 87 -19.23 9.63 16.34
N GLU A 88 -18.91 9.74 17.63
CA GLU A 88 -18.59 10.98 18.32
C GLU A 88 -17.18 11.53 18.01
N GLU A 89 -16.29 10.72 17.43
CA GLU A 89 -14.90 11.08 17.07
C GLU A 89 -14.71 11.39 15.58
N ILE A 90 -15.74 11.14 14.74
CA ILE A 90 -15.73 11.52 13.32
C ILE A 90 -15.82 13.05 13.21
N THR A 91 -14.68 13.70 12.97
CA THR A 91 -14.61 15.15 12.74
C THR A 91 -14.64 15.53 11.27
N ASP A 92 -14.46 14.57 10.35
CA ASP A 92 -14.54 14.81 8.90
C ASP A 92 -16.02 15.11 8.51
N PRO A 93 -16.32 16.34 8.01
CA PRO A 93 -17.70 16.75 7.75
C PRO A 93 -18.37 15.95 6.62
N TYR A 94 -17.60 15.49 5.63
CA TYR A 94 -18.13 14.68 4.54
C TYR A 94 -18.55 13.32 5.08
N ILE A 95 -17.73 12.72 5.93
CA ILE A 95 -17.96 11.39 6.48
C ILE A 95 -19.09 11.42 7.51
N LEU A 96 -19.13 12.43 8.38
CA LEU A 96 -20.24 12.62 9.33
C LEU A 96 -21.58 12.66 8.58
N SER A 97 -21.65 13.41 7.48
CA SER A 97 -22.87 13.51 6.67
C SER A 97 -23.30 12.19 6.02
N GLN A 98 -22.36 11.30 5.70
CA GLN A 98 -22.67 9.99 5.11
C GLN A 98 -23.07 8.97 6.18
N TYR A 99 -22.45 9.02 7.36
CA TYR A 99 -22.84 8.19 8.49
C TYR A 99 -24.23 8.54 9.02
N GLU A 100 -24.54 9.84 9.18
CA GLU A 100 -25.88 10.30 9.53
C GLU A 100 -26.92 9.76 8.52
N ALA A 101 -26.60 9.78 7.22
CA ALA A 101 -27.47 9.22 6.19
C ALA A 101 -27.67 7.69 6.33
N ILE A 102 -26.62 6.93 6.67
CA ILE A 102 -26.69 5.47 6.92
C ILE A 102 -27.58 5.19 8.13
N THR A 103 -27.36 5.88 9.25
CA THR A 103 -28.08 5.66 10.51
C THR A 103 -29.55 6.07 10.42
N GLU A 104 -29.88 7.08 9.62
CA GLU A 104 -31.25 7.54 9.39
C GLU A 104 -32.01 6.74 8.32
N GLY A 105 -31.37 5.72 7.70
CA GLY A 105 -31.96 4.95 6.61
C GLY A 105 -32.26 5.79 5.37
N LEU A 106 -31.55 6.92 5.22
CA LEU A 106 -31.65 7.80 4.07
C LEU A 106 -30.86 7.21 2.88
N PRO A 107 -31.14 7.65 1.64
CA PRO A 107 -30.31 7.27 0.51
C PRO A 107 -28.90 7.81 0.71
N VAL A 108 -27.98 6.94 1.13
CA VAL A 108 -26.56 7.23 1.23
C VAL A 108 -26.05 7.39 -0.20
N ASN A 109 -25.18 8.37 -0.46
CA ASN A 109 -24.46 8.35 -1.71
C ASN A 109 -23.51 7.15 -1.67
N THR A 110 -23.92 6.05 -2.31
CA THR A 110 -23.16 4.80 -2.36
C THR A 110 -21.80 4.95 -3.04
N GLU A 111 -21.57 6.07 -3.73
CA GLU A 111 -20.28 6.49 -4.27
C GLU A 111 -19.50 7.37 -3.28
N ILE A 112 -19.13 6.81 -2.11
CA ILE A 112 -18.06 7.38 -1.27
C ILE A 112 -16.74 7.09 -1.98
N LEU A 113 -16.52 7.79 -3.10
CA LEU A 113 -15.34 7.68 -3.96
C LEU A 113 -14.47 8.93 -3.85
N TRP A 114 -14.60 9.70 -2.77
CA TRP A 114 -13.83 10.94 -2.60
C TRP A 114 -12.33 10.66 -2.67
N ASN A 115 -11.90 9.54 -2.09
CA ASN A 115 -10.53 9.05 -2.09
C ASN A 115 -10.04 8.73 -3.50
N LEU A 116 -10.90 8.20 -4.38
CA LEU A 116 -10.56 8.01 -5.79
C LEU A 116 -10.58 9.33 -6.57
N LYS A 117 -11.53 10.23 -6.28
CA LYS A 117 -11.67 11.52 -6.97
C LYS A 117 -10.48 12.44 -6.72
N ILE A 118 -10.03 12.55 -5.47
CA ILE A 118 -8.93 13.45 -5.10
C ILE A 118 -7.59 13.02 -5.71
N ILE A 119 -7.42 11.73 -6.00
CA ILE A 119 -6.24 11.18 -6.69
C ILE A 119 -6.44 11.01 -8.21
N GLY A 120 -7.59 11.41 -8.76
CA GLY A 120 -7.90 11.31 -10.19
C GLY A 120 -8.07 9.89 -10.72
N ALA A 121 -8.50 8.95 -9.88
CA ALA A 121 -8.71 7.53 -10.19
C ALA A 121 -10.20 7.13 -10.25
N ASP A 122 -11.12 8.09 -10.31
CA ASP A 122 -12.56 7.82 -10.32
C ASP A 122 -13.11 7.40 -11.70
N ALA A 123 -12.40 7.72 -12.79
CA ALA A 123 -12.79 7.38 -14.16
C ALA A 123 -12.95 5.86 -14.40
N GLN A 124 -13.97 5.45 -15.17
CA GLN A 124 -14.30 4.03 -15.42
C GLN A 124 -13.40 3.34 -16.47
N ASP A 125 -12.70 4.11 -17.31
CA ASP A 125 -12.03 3.58 -18.51
C ASP A 125 -10.58 3.14 -18.32
N VAL A 126 -10.03 3.25 -17.11
CA VAL A 126 -8.60 2.92 -16.87
C VAL A 126 -8.30 1.42 -17.06
N HIS A 127 -9.33 0.57 -17.10
CA HIS A 127 -9.19 -0.89 -17.13
C HIS A 127 -9.16 -1.53 -18.52
N SER A 128 -9.47 -0.77 -19.59
CA SER A 128 -9.97 -1.40 -20.82
C SER A 128 -8.94 -1.88 -21.84
N GLN A 129 -7.62 -1.66 -21.68
CA GLN A 129 -6.67 -1.90 -22.78
C GLN A 129 -5.30 -2.52 -22.47
N VAL A 130 -4.99 -2.92 -21.22
CA VAL A 130 -3.63 -3.39 -20.88
C VAL A 130 -3.60 -4.91 -20.72
N GLN A 131 -2.89 -5.60 -21.64
CA GLN A 131 -2.72 -7.06 -21.61
C GLN A 131 -1.71 -7.54 -20.56
N GLU A 132 -0.73 -6.71 -20.18
CA GLU A 132 0.24 -7.04 -19.13
C GLU A 132 -0.19 -6.42 -17.80
N LYS A 133 -0.38 -7.28 -16.79
CA LYS A 133 -0.72 -6.88 -15.42
C LYS A 133 0.55 -6.55 -14.66
N VAL A 134 0.50 -5.46 -13.88
CA VAL A 134 1.55 -5.12 -12.90
C VAL A 134 1.42 -6.04 -11.71
N LYS A 135 2.55 -6.55 -11.21
CA LYS A 135 2.59 -7.40 -10.03
C LYS A 135 2.81 -6.58 -8.78
N VAL A 136 1.90 -6.73 -7.82
CA VAL A 136 1.96 -6.01 -6.54
C VAL A 136 1.99 -7.03 -5.42
N ALA A 137 2.98 -6.94 -4.54
CA ALA A 137 3.00 -7.68 -3.28
C ALA A 137 2.53 -6.80 -2.13
N ILE A 138 1.54 -7.28 -1.38
CA ILE A 138 1.19 -6.76 -0.06
C ILE A 138 1.93 -7.62 0.96
N ILE A 139 2.77 -6.99 1.77
CA ILE A 139 3.38 -7.61 2.94
C ILE A 139 2.60 -7.05 4.13
N ASP A 140 1.74 -7.86 4.75
CA ASP A 140 0.76 -7.39 5.76
C ASP A 140 0.18 -8.55 6.60
N SER A 141 -1.07 -8.47 7.10
CA SER A 141 -1.75 -9.48 7.93
C SER A 141 -2.39 -10.64 7.14
N GLY A 142 -2.21 -10.66 5.82
CA GLY A 142 -2.86 -11.61 4.90
C GLY A 142 -3.97 -10.95 4.10
N VAL A 143 -4.64 -11.70 3.22
CA VAL A 143 -5.81 -11.20 2.48
C VAL A 143 -6.85 -12.30 2.46
N ASP A 144 -8.04 -12.02 2.97
CA ASP A 144 -9.15 -12.95 2.87
C ASP A 144 -9.52 -13.20 1.40
N TYR A 145 -9.82 -14.46 1.07
CA TYR A 145 -10.38 -14.79 -0.24
C TYR A 145 -11.77 -14.15 -0.38
N LEU A 146 -11.88 -13.17 -1.29
CA LEU A 146 -13.10 -12.44 -1.58
C LEU A 146 -13.40 -12.47 -3.08
N ASP A 147 -14.68 -12.52 -3.45
CA ASP A 147 -15.08 -12.61 -4.87
C ASP A 147 -14.65 -11.40 -5.71
N ASN A 148 -14.39 -10.24 -5.09
CA ASN A 148 -13.99 -9.01 -5.77
C ASN A 148 -12.49 -8.71 -5.72
N ILE A 149 -11.67 -9.53 -5.06
CA ILE A 149 -10.20 -9.35 -4.95
C ILE A 149 -9.51 -10.65 -5.39
N ASP A 150 -8.82 -10.63 -6.53
CA ASP A 150 -8.13 -11.80 -7.07
C ASP A 150 -6.67 -11.87 -6.60
N VAL A 151 -6.40 -12.70 -5.59
CA VAL A 151 -5.04 -12.96 -5.09
C VAL A 151 -4.40 -14.08 -5.93
N LYS A 152 -3.34 -13.72 -6.66
CA LYS A 152 -2.61 -14.61 -7.56
C LYS A 152 -1.86 -15.71 -6.81
N GLU A 153 -1.18 -15.34 -5.73
CA GLU A 153 -0.42 -16.25 -4.88
C GLU A 153 -0.29 -15.64 -3.47
N SER A 154 -0.43 -16.48 -2.44
CA SER A 154 -0.20 -16.08 -1.05
C SER A 154 0.84 -16.96 -0.34
N ILE A 155 1.45 -16.42 0.71
CA ILE A 155 2.29 -17.15 1.66
C ILE A 155 1.95 -16.72 3.08
N ASN A 156 1.76 -17.69 3.98
CA ASN A 156 1.67 -17.45 5.42
C ASN A 156 3.04 -17.66 6.07
N LEU A 157 3.60 -16.61 6.67
CA LEU A 157 4.90 -16.63 7.34
C LEU A 157 4.78 -16.64 8.86
N ILE A 158 3.58 -16.81 9.41
CA ILE A 158 3.36 -17.01 10.84
C ILE A 158 3.60 -18.49 11.19
N PRO A 159 4.58 -18.80 12.07
CA PRO A 159 4.88 -20.17 12.46
C PRO A 159 3.68 -20.89 13.09
N ASP A 160 3.58 -22.19 12.86
CA ASP A 160 2.63 -23.10 13.51
C ASP A 160 1.14 -22.70 13.38
N THR A 161 0.78 -21.96 12.32
CA THR A 161 -0.61 -21.60 12.01
C THR A 161 -1.07 -22.22 10.70
N GLU A 162 -2.05 -23.13 10.79
CA GLU A 162 -2.83 -23.57 9.64
C GLU A 162 -4.09 -22.71 9.56
N VAL A 163 -4.22 -21.95 8.48
CA VAL A 163 -5.29 -20.97 8.31
C VAL A 163 -6.04 -21.25 7.02
N SER A 164 -7.36 -21.19 7.08
CA SER A 164 -8.20 -21.28 5.87
C SER A 164 -7.98 -20.02 5.03
N PRO A 165 -7.81 -20.13 3.70
CA PRO A 165 -7.74 -18.95 2.82
C PRO A 165 -8.96 -18.03 2.90
N LEU A 166 -10.12 -18.53 3.36
CA LEU A 166 -11.33 -17.72 3.56
C LEU A 166 -11.26 -16.79 4.78
N PHE A 167 -10.34 -17.06 5.70
CA PHE A 167 -10.15 -16.33 6.95
C PHE A 167 -8.65 -16.19 7.22
N GLU A 168 -7.88 -15.90 6.16
CA GLU A 168 -6.44 -15.77 6.25
C GLU A 168 -6.06 -14.53 7.05
N ASP A 169 -6.88 -13.48 6.98
CA ASP A 169 -6.62 -12.18 7.61
C ASP A 169 -7.55 -11.92 8.79
N TYR A 170 -7.23 -12.48 9.94
CA TYR A 170 -8.05 -12.32 11.16
C TYR A 170 -8.22 -10.88 11.62
N THR A 171 -7.29 -9.98 11.30
CA THR A 171 -7.37 -8.59 11.74
C THR A 171 -8.14 -7.74 10.74
N GLY A 172 -8.13 -8.10 9.45
CA GLY A 172 -8.73 -7.34 8.36
C GLY A 172 -7.82 -6.28 7.76
N HIS A 173 -6.55 -6.16 8.19
CA HIS A 173 -5.62 -5.11 7.74
C HIS A 173 -5.22 -5.24 6.29
N GLY A 174 -4.64 -6.38 5.94
CA GLY A 174 -4.22 -6.64 4.57
C GLY A 174 -5.41 -6.74 3.61
N THR A 175 -6.57 -7.22 4.07
CA THR A 175 -7.81 -7.23 3.27
C THR A 175 -8.30 -5.82 2.98
N ALA A 176 -8.27 -4.92 3.97
CA ALA A 176 -8.61 -3.52 3.77
C ALA A 176 -7.68 -2.85 2.75
N ILE A 177 -6.37 -3.07 2.88
CA ILE A 177 -5.36 -2.58 1.93
C ILE A 177 -5.60 -3.12 0.52
N ALA A 178 -5.79 -4.44 0.39
CA ALA A 178 -6.06 -5.09 -0.89
C ALA A 178 -7.31 -4.53 -1.55
N SER A 179 -8.35 -4.24 -0.78
CA SER A 179 -9.61 -3.70 -1.30
C SER A 179 -9.43 -2.30 -1.90
N ILE A 180 -8.66 -1.43 -1.24
CA ILE A 180 -8.37 -0.07 -1.72
C ILE A 180 -7.51 -0.13 -3.00
N ILE A 181 -6.60 -1.11 -3.11
CA ILE A 181 -5.78 -1.27 -4.32
C ILE A 181 -6.61 -1.83 -5.48
N ALA A 182 -7.31 -2.95 -5.27
CA ALA A 182 -7.71 -3.83 -6.38
C ALA A 182 -9.14 -4.39 -6.31
N ALA A 183 -10.00 -3.93 -5.39
CA ALA A 183 -11.40 -4.37 -5.40
C ALA A 183 -12.07 -4.05 -6.74
N SER A 184 -12.56 -5.08 -7.42
CA SER A 184 -13.39 -4.94 -8.62
C SER A 184 -14.78 -4.38 -8.25
N TYR A 185 -15.30 -3.48 -9.09
CA TYR A 185 -16.57 -2.78 -8.88
C TYR A 185 -17.71 -3.46 -9.65
N ASP A 186 -17.69 -4.79 -9.63
CA ASP A 186 -18.47 -5.63 -10.55
C ASP A 186 -19.55 -6.40 -9.80
N ASN A 187 -19.47 -6.46 -8.46
CA ASN A 187 -20.41 -7.19 -7.63
C ASN A 187 -21.41 -6.23 -6.94
N VAL A 188 -22.65 -6.68 -6.80
CA VAL A 188 -23.76 -5.89 -6.22
C VAL A 188 -23.65 -5.80 -4.68
N TYR A 189 -22.62 -6.41 -4.10
CA TYR A 189 -22.50 -6.63 -2.65
C TYR A 189 -21.28 -5.94 -2.02
N SER A 190 -20.26 -5.53 -2.80
CA SER A 190 -19.19 -4.67 -2.31
C SER A 190 -19.42 -3.24 -2.75
N SER A 191 -19.29 -2.34 -1.80
CA SER A 191 -19.41 -0.90 -1.95
C SER A 191 -18.06 -0.22 -2.25
N VAL A 192 -16.97 -1.00 -2.27
CA VAL A 192 -15.59 -0.52 -2.39
C VAL A 192 -15.11 -0.70 -3.82
N LYS A 193 -14.63 0.40 -4.42
CA LYS A 193 -13.93 0.39 -5.71
C LYS A 193 -12.44 0.60 -5.46
N GLY A 194 -11.61 -0.36 -5.89
CA GLY A 194 -10.16 -0.23 -5.85
C GLY A 194 -9.65 0.74 -6.90
N VAL A 195 -8.43 1.25 -6.70
CA VAL A 195 -7.75 2.16 -7.64
C VAL A 195 -7.39 1.46 -8.95
N ASN A 196 -6.86 0.23 -8.88
CA ASN A 196 -6.51 -0.59 -10.03
C ASN A 196 -6.84 -2.09 -9.84
N PRO A 197 -8.09 -2.50 -10.14
CA PRO A 197 -8.48 -3.90 -10.22
C PRO A 197 -7.66 -4.78 -11.21
N ASN A 198 -6.95 -4.20 -12.19
CA ASN A 198 -6.25 -4.96 -13.22
C ASN A 198 -4.78 -5.24 -12.86
N ILE A 199 -4.51 -5.79 -11.68
CA ILE A 199 -3.16 -6.19 -11.23
C ILE A 199 -3.06 -7.70 -10.98
N GLU A 200 -1.84 -8.21 -10.83
CA GLU A 200 -1.57 -9.51 -10.21
C GLU A 200 -1.18 -9.28 -8.75
N LEU A 201 -2.10 -9.58 -7.83
CA LEU A 201 -1.90 -9.34 -6.41
C LEU A 201 -1.25 -10.54 -5.72
N TYR A 202 -0.19 -10.29 -4.98
CA TYR A 202 0.54 -11.26 -4.16
C TYR A 202 0.37 -10.90 -2.68
N SER A 203 0.10 -11.88 -1.82
CA SER A 203 -0.12 -11.65 -0.38
C SER A 203 0.92 -12.39 0.47
N ALA A 204 1.73 -11.65 1.23
CA ALA A 204 2.62 -12.22 2.23
C ALA A 204 2.11 -11.85 3.62
N ARG A 205 1.52 -12.84 4.31
CA ARG A 205 1.06 -12.67 5.69
C ARG A 205 2.26 -12.73 6.65
N VAL A 206 2.64 -11.58 7.17
CA VAL A 206 3.68 -11.40 8.19
C VAL A 206 3.13 -10.91 9.53
N LEU A 207 2.07 -10.11 9.55
CA LEU A 207 1.50 -9.61 10.79
C LEU A 207 0.62 -10.68 11.46
N ASP A 208 0.81 -10.89 12.75
CA ASP A 208 -0.01 -11.80 13.56
C ASP A 208 -1.36 -11.19 13.98
N GLU A 209 -2.12 -11.89 14.83
CA GLU A 209 -3.44 -11.44 15.28
C GLU A 209 -3.40 -10.14 16.11
N ASN A 210 -2.23 -9.72 16.60
CA ASN A 210 -2.03 -8.44 17.25
C ASN A 210 -1.45 -7.38 16.30
N ASN A 211 -1.50 -7.64 14.99
CA ASN A 211 -0.84 -6.88 13.93
C ASN A 211 0.65 -6.62 14.19
N GLN A 212 1.37 -7.64 14.69
CA GLN A 212 2.79 -7.57 14.98
C GLN A 212 3.61 -8.54 14.13
N ALA A 213 4.83 -8.13 13.77
CA ALA A 213 5.80 -9.00 13.13
C ALA A 213 7.21 -8.76 13.68
N PRO A 214 7.97 -9.82 14.00
CA PRO A 214 9.41 -9.67 14.23
C PRO A 214 10.11 -9.33 12.90
N LEU A 215 11.22 -8.60 12.99
CA LEU A 215 12.03 -8.23 11.82
C LEU A 215 12.30 -9.40 10.87
N SER A 216 12.68 -10.57 11.39
CA SER A 216 12.98 -11.76 10.59
C SER A 216 11.85 -12.13 9.62
N ARG A 217 10.60 -12.06 10.08
CA ARG A 217 9.44 -12.40 9.26
C ARG A 217 9.15 -11.34 8.19
N VAL A 218 9.41 -10.07 8.51
CA VAL A 218 9.32 -8.97 7.54
C VAL A 218 10.37 -9.17 6.42
N LEU A 219 11.61 -9.55 6.78
CA LEU A 219 12.65 -9.87 5.80
C LEU A 219 12.27 -11.06 4.91
N ASP A 220 11.66 -12.11 5.48
CA ASP A 220 11.17 -13.26 4.71
C ASP A 220 10.08 -12.85 3.71
N GLY A 221 9.15 -11.96 4.10
CA GLY A 221 8.13 -11.41 3.20
C GLY A 221 8.73 -10.61 2.05
N ILE A 222 9.72 -9.75 2.33
CA ILE A 222 10.43 -8.96 1.30
C ILE A 222 11.19 -9.88 0.33
N ASN A 223 11.90 -10.87 0.86
CA ASN A 223 12.63 -11.85 0.05
C ASN A 223 11.69 -12.68 -0.84
N TRP A 224 10.55 -13.10 -0.31
CA TRP A 224 9.53 -13.79 -1.11
C TRP A 224 9.01 -12.89 -2.24
N ALA A 225 8.68 -11.63 -1.97
CA ALA A 225 8.23 -10.69 -3.00
C ALA A 225 9.29 -10.48 -4.10
N ILE A 226 10.57 -10.37 -3.71
CA ILE A 226 11.71 -10.35 -4.62
C ILE A 226 11.76 -11.61 -5.50
N GLU A 227 11.58 -12.80 -4.91
CA GLU A 227 11.60 -14.07 -5.64
C GLU A 227 10.45 -14.19 -6.64
N LYS A 228 9.30 -13.56 -6.36
CA LYS A 228 8.16 -13.48 -7.27
C LYS A 228 8.34 -12.49 -8.42
N ASP A 229 9.45 -11.75 -8.44
CA ASP A 229 9.75 -10.70 -9.42
C ASP A 229 8.55 -9.76 -9.55
N VAL A 230 8.03 -9.28 -8.40
CA VAL A 230 6.97 -8.27 -8.37
C VAL A 230 7.51 -6.91 -8.78
N ASP A 231 6.64 -6.03 -9.24
CA ASP A 231 7.02 -4.67 -9.65
C ASP A 231 6.91 -3.69 -8.48
N ILE A 232 5.93 -3.90 -7.57
CA ILE A 232 5.67 -3.04 -6.40
C ILE A 232 5.54 -3.87 -5.13
N ILE A 233 6.14 -3.41 -4.03
CA ILE A 233 5.94 -3.91 -2.66
C ILE A 233 5.22 -2.82 -1.85
N SER A 234 4.10 -3.19 -1.21
CA SER A 234 3.28 -2.38 -0.33
C SER A 234 3.50 -2.82 1.12
N ILE A 235 3.92 -1.89 2.00
CA ILE A 235 4.12 -2.14 3.43
C ILE A 235 3.37 -1.08 4.23
N SER A 236 2.28 -1.45 4.88
CA SER A 236 1.40 -0.52 5.59
C SER A 236 1.55 -0.60 7.11
N PHE A 237 2.76 -0.91 7.57
CA PHE A 237 3.14 -0.99 8.97
C PHE A 237 4.60 -0.53 9.14
N GLY A 238 5.03 -0.27 10.37
CA GLY A 238 6.39 0.20 10.60
C GLY A 238 6.95 -0.08 11.98
N SER A 239 8.17 0.43 12.19
CA SER A 239 8.88 0.46 13.47
C SER A 239 9.71 1.74 13.56
N GLU A 240 9.81 2.35 14.74
CA GLU A 240 10.72 3.48 14.96
C GLU A 240 12.19 3.06 14.98
N GLU A 241 12.47 1.76 15.09
CA GLU A 241 13.81 1.21 15.21
C GLU A 241 14.47 1.00 13.84
N TYR A 242 15.68 1.56 13.67
CA TYR A 242 16.50 1.32 12.49
C TYR A 242 17.05 -0.11 12.50
N SER A 243 17.06 -0.76 11.34
CA SER A 243 17.70 -2.05 11.11
C SER A 243 18.56 -2.02 9.84
N GLU A 244 19.82 -2.42 9.96
CA GLU A 244 20.72 -2.57 8.81
C GLU A 244 20.30 -3.77 7.95
N ALA A 245 19.79 -4.84 8.57
CA ALA A 245 19.26 -6.00 7.86
C ALA A 245 18.04 -5.62 6.99
N LEU A 246 17.11 -4.83 7.54
CA LEU A 246 15.97 -4.29 6.78
C LEU A 246 16.45 -3.40 5.64
N LYS A 247 17.37 -2.48 5.92
CA LYS A 247 17.92 -1.61 4.88
C LYS A 247 18.54 -2.40 3.73
N THR A 248 19.29 -3.46 4.04
CA THR A 248 19.90 -4.34 3.04
C THR A 248 18.85 -5.05 2.17
N ALA A 249 17.75 -5.53 2.78
CA ALA A 249 16.65 -6.15 2.04
C ALA A 249 15.96 -5.15 1.10
N ILE A 250 15.67 -3.94 1.60
CA ILE A 250 15.08 -2.83 0.86
C ILE A 250 15.96 -2.43 -0.32
N ASP A 251 17.26 -2.20 -0.09
CA ASP A 251 18.21 -1.84 -1.14
C ASP A 251 18.33 -2.94 -2.20
N THR A 252 18.24 -4.21 -1.78
CA THR A 252 18.28 -5.36 -2.69
C THR A 252 17.03 -5.43 -3.57
N ALA A 253 15.84 -5.20 -3.02
CA ALA A 253 14.59 -5.10 -3.80
C ALA A 253 14.66 -3.93 -4.80
N VAL A 254 15.10 -2.76 -4.35
CA VAL A 254 15.23 -1.57 -5.19
C VAL A 254 16.27 -1.77 -6.30
N ALA A 255 17.41 -2.41 -6.02
CA ALA A 255 18.42 -2.74 -7.03
C ALA A 255 17.89 -3.72 -8.11
N ARG A 256 16.85 -4.49 -7.79
CA ARG A 256 16.14 -5.34 -8.76
C ARG A 256 15.05 -4.60 -9.54
N GLY A 257 14.86 -3.31 -9.28
CA GLY A 257 13.86 -2.47 -9.93
C GLY A 257 12.47 -2.56 -9.32
N ILE A 258 12.36 -3.05 -8.08
CA ILE A 258 11.09 -3.14 -7.35
C ILE A 258 10.85 -1.80 -6.64
N LEU A 259 9.67 -1.21 -6.85
CA LEU A 259 9.23 -0.02 -6.15
C LEU A 259 8.70 -0.42 -4.76
N ILE A 260 9.13 0.30 -3.72
CA ILE A 260 8.67 0.05 -2.35
C ILE A 260 7.95 1.30 -1.86
N ILE A 261 6.73 1.10 -1.37
CA ILE A 261 5.85 2.16 -0.86
C ILE A 261 5.47 1.77 0.56
N ALA A 262 5.70 2.67 1.52
CA ALA A 262 5.46 2.38 2.92
C ALA A 262 4.76 3.51 3.67
N SER A 263 4.00 3.14 4.71
CA SER A 263 3.28 4.09 5.56
C SER A 263 4.27 4.87 6.42
N ALA A 264 4.05 6.17 6.57
CA ALA A 264 4.94 7.01 7.37
C ALA A 264 4.86 6.72 8.88
N GLY A 265 3.82 6.04 9.37
CA GLY A 265 3.53 5.86 10.79
C GLY A 265 2.35 6.72 11.25
N ASN A 266 1.87 6.50 12.47
CA ASN A 266 0.70 7.20 13.02
C ASN A 266 1.00 7.98 14.32
N GLY A 267 2.27 8.29 14.58
CA GLY A 267 2.72 8.99 15.79
C GLY A 267 2.38 10.49 15.86
N GLY A 268 1.73 11.05 14.84
CA GLY A 268 1.39 12.46 14.76
C GLY A 268 2.58 13.41 14.74
N ALA A 269 2.34 14.70 14.96
CA ALA A 269 3.35 15.75 14.78
C ALA A 269 4.64 15.56 15.62
N ASP A 270 4.54 14.88 16.77
CA ASP A 270 5.68 14.59 17.65
C ASP A 270 6.33 13.22 17.37
N GLY A 271 5.70 12.39 16.53
CA GLY A 271 6.18 11.07 16.13
C GLY A 271 7.28 11.13 15.07
N LEU A 272 8.03 10.04 14.95
CA LEU A 272 9.02 9.85 13.89
C LEU A 272 8.36 9.22 12.65
N VAL A 273 8.93 9.48 11.48
CA VAL A 273 8.63 8.64 10.31
C VAL A 273 9.22 7.27 10.57
N GLU A 274 8.40 6.23 10.49
CA GLU A 274 8.78 4.85 10.80
C GLU A 274 9.56 4.19 9.66
N TYR A 275 10.34 3.16 9.97
CA TYR A 275 10.95 2.28 8.99
C TYR A 275 9.95 1.21 8.53
N PRO A 276 9.92 0.87 7.23
CA PRO A 276 10.91 1.22 6.20
C PRO A 276 10.68 2.57 5.50
N ALA A 277 9.59 3.31 5.76
CA ALA A 277 9.30 4.59 5.09
C ALA A 277 10.41 5.63 5.26
N ALA A 278 11.10 5.65 6.41
CA ALA A 278 12.22 6.56 6.66
C ALA A 278 13.49 6.29 5.83
N PHE A 279 13.56 5.20 5.05
CA PHE A 279 14.69 4.98 4.15
C PHE A 279 14.55 5.80 2.85
N GLU A 280 15.62 6.47 2.43
CA GLU A 280 15.68 7.31 1.21
C GLU A 280 15.23 6.59 -0.08
N ASN A 281 15.34 5.26 -0.11
CA ASN A 281 14.98 4.45 -1.28
C ASN A 281 13.51 3.96 -1.29
N VAL A 282 12.72 4.30 -0.26
CA VAL A 282 11.31 3.92 -0.09
C VAL A 282 10.44 5.16 -0.27
N VAL A 283 9.26 5.01 -0.90
CA VAL A 283 8.28 6.10 -0.98
C VAL A 283 7.51 6.17 0.32
N ALA A 284 7.75 7.21 1.12
CA ALA A 284 7.08 7.44 2.39
C ALA A 284 5.74 8.16 2.19
N VAL A 285 4.65 7.54 2.65
CA VAL A 285 3.29 8.03 2.43
C VAL A 285 2.65 8.55 3.71
N GLY A 286 2.32 9.84 3.73
CA GLY A 286 1.47 10.47 4.75
C GLY A 286 -0.02 10.45 4.41
N ALA A 287 -0.88 10.73 5.38
CA ALA A 287 -2.33 10.70 5.21
C ALA A 287 -2.95 12.09 5.09
N VAL A 288 -3.96 12.23 4.23
CA VAL A 288 -4.84 13.41 4.16
C VAL A 288 -6.31 13.05 4.34
N ASP A 289 -7.10 14.03 4.77
CA ASP A 289 -8.56 13.98 4.86
C ASP A 289 -9.27 14.33 3.53
N SER A 290 -10.60 14.31 3.54
CA SER A 290 -11.42 14.61 2.35
C SER A 290 -11.32 16.05 1.85
N GLN A 291 -10.80 16.95 2.69
CA GLN A 291 -10.55 18.35 2.36
C GLN A 291 -9.12 18.59 1.86
N GLY A 292 -8.28 17.55 1.85
CA GLY A 292 -6.87 17.62 1.49
C GLY A 292 -5.97 18.18 2.61
N ASN A 293 -6.46 18.25 3.85
CA ASN A 293 -5.63 18.60 4.99
C ASN A 293 -4.81 17.39 5.42
N ILE A 294 -3.56 17.62 5.84
CA ILE A 294 -2.72 16.58 6.43
C ILE A 294 -3.38 16.09 7.72
N SER A 295 -3.51 14.78 7.85
CA SER A 295 -4.06 14.13 9.05
C SER A 295 -3.16 14.35 10.25
N GLU A 296 -3.73 14.65 11.41
CA GLU A 296 -3.01 14.87 12.67
C GLU A 296 -2.19 13.64 13.11
N MET A 297 -2.53 12.44 12.63
CA MET A 297 -1.79 11.20 12.88
C MET A 297 -0.48 11.12 12.09
N THR A 298 -0.31 11.92 11.02
CA THR A 298 0.88 11.82 10.16
C THR A 298 2.10 12.45 10.85
N PRO A 299 3.24 11.73 10.95
CA PRO A 299 4.49 12.31 11.43
C PRO A 299 5.08 13.31 10.43
N MET A 300 5.62 14.43 10.92
CA MET A 300 6.07 15.57 10.08
C MET A 300 7.57 15.52 9.76
N GLY A 301 8.07 14.36 9.34
CA GLY A 301 9.48 14.15 8.99
C GLY A 301 9.86 14.67 7.59
N LYS A 302 11.15 14.90 7.38
CA LYS A 302 11.71 15.28 6.05
C LYS A 302 11.72 14.11 5.07
N GLU A 303 11.52 12.90 5.59
CA GLU A 303 11.50 11.62 4.89
C GLU A 303 10.19 11.43 4.11
N LEU A 304 9.12 12.19 4.41
CA LEU A 304 7.86 12.14 3.68
C LEU A 304 8.02 12.54 2.20
N ASP A 305 7.54 11.70 1.29
CA ASP A 305 7.57 11.97 -0.16
C ASP A 305 6.23 12.50 -0.67
N VAL A 306 5.13 11.85 -0.28
CA VAL A 306 3.79 12.11 -0.82
C VAL A 306 2.72 11.94 0.25
N PHE A 307 1.55 12.55 0.01
CA PHE A 307 0.37 12.39 0.83
C PHE A 307 -0.76 11.77 0.00
N ALA A 308 -1.55 10.89 0.62
CA ALA A 308 -2.69 10.25 -0.03
C ALA A 308 -3.86 10.07 0.95
N PRO A 309 -5.07 9.78 0.45
CA PRO A 309 -6.25 9.59 1.29
C PRO A 309 -6.04 8.54 2.38
N GLY A 310 -6.13 8.95 3.65
CA GLY A 310 -5.90 8.04 4.79
C GLY A 310 -6.84 8.26 5.97
N VAL A 311 -7.79 9.18 5.87
CA VAL A 311 -8.79 9.44 6.92
C VAL A 311 -10.15 9.02 6.43
N ALA A 312 -10.84 8.17 7.19
CA ALA A 312 -12.17 7.69 6.93
C ALA A 312 -12.33 7.11 5.51
N ILE A 313 -11.44 6.17 5.22
CA ILE A 313 -11.42 5.42 3.97
C ILE A 313 -12.35 4.23 4.11
N ARG A 314 -13.28 4.10 3.16
CA ARG A 314 -14.11 2.89 3.06
C ARG A 314 -13.31 1.75 2.45
N ALA A 315 -13.32 0.61 3.10
CA ALA A 315 -12.57 -0.58 2.72
C ALA A 315 -13.34 -1.86 3.04
N THR A 316 -12.84 -2.99 2.57
CA THR A 316 -13.35 -4.32 2.91
C THR A 316 -12.42 -4.97 3.93
N GLY A 317 -12.90 -5.23 5.14
CA GLY A 317 -12.15 -5.85 6.23
C GLY A 317 -12.36 -7.36 6.31
N PHE A 318 -12.13 -7.89 7.52
CA PHE A 318 -12.27 -9.32 7.83
C PHE A 318 -13.60 -9.90 7.33
N ALA A 319 -13.54 -11.09 6.73
CA ALA A 319 -14.68 -11.85 6.23
C ALA A 319 -15.60 -11.05 5.26
N GLY A 320 -15.06 -10.01 4.60
CA GLY A 320 -15.80 -9.20 3.64
C GLY A 320 -16.63 -8.07 4.25
N GLU A 321 -16.41 -7.74 5.53
CA GLU A 321 -17.14 -6.67 6.20
C GLU A 321 -16.81 -5.29 5.60
N ASP A 322 -17.82 -4.43 5.48
CA ASP A 322 -17.65 -3.04 5.04
C ASP A 322 -17.22 -2.18 6.24
N VAL A 323 -16.03 -1.59 6.16
CA VAL A 323 -15.40 -0.86 7.25
C VAL A 323 -14.97 0.53 6.81
N ILE A 324 -14.94 1.47 7.76
CA ILE A 324 -14.33 2.79 7.57
C ILE A 324 -13.11 2.87 8.48
N VAL A 325 -11.97 3.23 7.89
CA VAL A 325 -10.66 3.05 8.51
C VAL A 325 -9.78 4.29 8.36
N ASN A 326 -8.87 4.45 9.32
CA ASN A 326 -7.97 5.59 9.46
C ASN A 326 -6.52 5.11 9.55
N GLY A 327 -5.60 5.84 8.93
CA GLY A 327 -4.16 5.67 9.11
C GLY A 327 -3.36 5.99 7.86
N THR A 328 -2.07 6.24 8.05
CA THR A 328 -1.11 6.27 6.92
C THR A 328 -1.03 4.91 6.21
N SER A 329 -1.37 3.82 6.90
CA SER A 329 -1.58 2.48 6.34
C SER A 329 -2.65 2.45 5.24
N MET A 330 -3.71 3.25 5.35
CA MET A 330 -4.77 3.41 4.34
C MET A 330 -4.37 4.37 3.21
N ALA A 331 -3.37 5.24 3.42
CA ALA A 331 -2.85 6.12 2.38
C ALA A 331 -1.97 5.37 1.37
N VAL A 332 -1.13 4.45 1.84
CA VAL A 332 -0.26 3.58 1.01
C VAL A 332 -0.98 2.92 -0.16
N PRO A 333 -2.11 2.20 0.01
CA PRO A 333 -2.76 1.48 -1.10
C PRO A 333 -3.24 2.40 -2.23
N HIS A 334 -3.53 3.67 -1.95
CA HIS A 334 -3.86 4.65 -3.00
C HIS A 334 -2.63 4.95 -3.88
N VAL A 335 -1.47 5.16 -3.26
CA VAL A 335 -0.21 5.41 -3.97
C VAL A 335 0.23 4.18 -4.75
N VAL A 336 0.08 2.98 -4.18
CA VAL A 336 0.33 1.70 -4.86
C VAL A 336 -0.56 1.56 -6.10
N GLY A 337 -1.87 1.80 -5.94
CA GLY A 337 -2.84 1.76 -7.04
C GLY A 337 -2.48 2.72 -8.17
N VAL A 338 -2.24 4.00 -7.86
CA VAL A 338 -1.85 5.01 -8.86
C VAL A 338 -0.51 4.66 -9.52
N SER A 339 0.47 4.18 -8.75
CA SER A 339 1.77 3.75 -9.28
C SER A 339 1.60 2.60 -10.28
N SER A 340 0.74 1.62 -9.96
CA SER A 340 0.45 0.51 -10.88
C SER A 340 -0.22 0.97 -12.18
N LEU A 341 -1.12 1.96 -12.12
CA LEU A 341 -1.76 2.54 -13.32
C LEU A 341 -0.75 3.27 -14.21
N ILE A 342 0.17 4.04 -13.60
CA ILE A 342 1.25 4.73 -14.32
C ILE A 342 2.16 3.69 -14.99
N TRP A 343 2.54 2.65 -14.27
CA TRP A 343 3.40 1.59 -14.77
C TRP A 343 2.78 0.85 -15.96
N GLN A 344 1.48 0.57 -15.92
CA GLN A 344 0.75 -0.07 -17.02
C GLN A 344 0.77 0.73 -18.32
N LYS A 345 0.77 2.07 -18.24
CA LYS A 345 0.83 2.95 -19.43
C LYS A 345 2.19 2.99 -20.10
N ASP A 346 3.24 2.70 -19.35
CA ASP A 346 4.59 2.60 -19.92
C ASP A 346 4.86 1.23 -20.55
N LEU A 347 4.13 0.19 -20.12
CA LEU A 347 4.18 -1.13 -20.76
C LEU A 347 3.48 -1.18 -22.14
N SER A 348 2.60 -0.21 -22.44
CA SER A 348 1.76 -0.17 -23.67
C SER A 348 2.40 0.58 -24.83
#